data_AF-A0A3C1ZSM3-F1
#
_entry.id   AF-A0A3C1ZSM3-F1
#
_cell.length_a   1.000
_cell.length_b   1.000
_cell.length_c   1.000
_cell.angle_alpha   90.00
_cell.angle_beta   90.00
_cell.angle_gamma   90.00
#
_symmetry.space_group_name_H-M   'P 1'
#
loop_
_entity.id
_entity.type
_entity.pdbx_description
1 polymer ?
#
loop_
_entity_poly.entity_id
_entity_poly.type
_entity_poly.pdbx_seq_one_letter_code
_entity_poly.pdbx_strand_id
1 'polypeptide(L)'
;APDDAFFFRWIDHIRKTHAEENNTLKLAMGGALVAMGKRNATLNAAALEVAQEMGPVPVESGVSDCEPFDMVKHLTSDYLKEKFGT
;
A
#
# COMPACT_ATOMS: atom_id res chain seq x y z
N ALA A 1 14.70 2.31 -14.75
CA ALA A 1 13.57 2.48 -13.80
C ALA A 1 13.99 3.49 -12.73
N PRO A 2 13.04 4.17 -12.05
CA PRO A 2 13.38 5.02 -10.91
C PRO A 2 14.13 4.23 -9.82
N ASP A 3 14.90 4.94 -9.01
CA ASP A 3 15.63 4.38 -7.87
C ASP A 3 14.73 4.23 -6.64
N ASP A 4 15.25 3.59 -5.59
CA ASP A 4 14.51 3.37 -4.35
C ASP A 4 14.22 4.69 -3.63
N ALA A 5 15.12 5.68 -3.73
CA ALA A 5 14.92 7.00 -3.14
C ALA A 5 13.70 7.72 -3.71
N PHE A 6 13.40 7.55 -5.00
CA PHE A 6 12.18 8.03 -5.62
C PHE A 6 10.93 7.42 -4.95
N PHE A 7 10.91 6.11 -4.74
CA PHE A 7 9.77 5.44 -4.12
C PHE A 7 9.62 5.80 -2.64
N PHE A 8 10.71 5.92 -1.88
CA PHE A 8 10.64 6.34 -0.48
C PHE A 8 10.00 7.72 -0.32
N ARG A 9 10.29 8.68 -1.21
CA ARG A 9 9.63 9.99 -1.18
C ARG A 9 8.12 9.89 -1.34
N TRP A 10 7.64 8.99 -2.19
CA TRP A 10 6.20 8.79 -2.40
C TRP A 10 5.55 8.00 -1.27
N ILE A 11 6.22 7.00 -0.70
CA ILE A 11 5.75 6.29 0.51
C ILE A 11 5.60 7.29 1.67
N ASP A 12 6.60 8.14 1.90
CA ASP A 12 6.55 9.20 2.92
C ASP A 12 5.48 10.26 2.64
N HIS A 13 5.29 10.65 1.37
CA HIS A 13 4.22 11.55 0.99
C HIS A 13 2.84 10.95 1.33
N ILE A 14 2.58 9.70 0.93
CA ILE A 14 1.32 9.01 1.24
C ILE A 14 1.12 8.94 2.76
N ARG A 15 2.17 8.57 3.52
CA ARG A 15 2.12 8.52 4.98
C ARG A 15 1.65 9.83 5.61
N LYS A 16 2.11 10.96 5.07
CA LYS A 16 1.80 12.30 5.61
C LYS A 16 0.42 12.80 5.21
N THR A 17 -0.12 12.37 4.08
CA THR A 17 -1.33 12.95 3.51
C THR A 17 -2.55 12.05 3.60
N HIS A 18 -2.40 10.72 3.69
CA HIS A 18 -3.51 9.78 3.54
C HIS A 18 -4.67 10.05 4.50
N ALA A 19 -4.43 10.54 5.71
CA ALA A 19 -5.49 10.73 6.72
C ALA A 19 -6.58 11.70 6.24
N GLU A 20 -6.17 12.77 5.56
CA GLU A 20 -7.02 13.88 5.11
C GLU A 20 -7.76 13.58 3.78
N GLU A 21 -7.43 12.46 3.14
CA GLU A 21 -7.94 12.14 1.81
C GLU A 21 -9.26 11.35 1.85
N ASN A 22 -10.04 11.47 0.77
CA ASN A 22 -11.24 10.67 0.58
C ASN A 22 -10.92 9.21 0.20
N ASN A 23 -11.92 8.33 0.27
CA ASN A 23 -11.76 6.90 0.00
C ASN A 23 -11.22 6.61 -1.42
N THR A 24 -11.62 7.38 -2.43
CA THR A 24 -11.11 7.22 -3.80
C THR A 24 -9.60 7.45 -3.87
N LEU A 25 -9.11 8.51 -3.23
CA LEU A 25 -7.68 8.82 -3.18
C LEU A 25 -6.92 7.83 -2.29
N LYS A 26 -7.49 7.42 -1.16
CA LYS A 26 -6.92 6.35 -0.30
C LYS A 26 -6.77 5.03 -1.06
N LEU A 27 -7.73 4.66 -1.92
CA LEU A 27 -7.62 3.49 -2.78
C LEU A 27 -6.47 3.61 -3.79
N ALA A 28 -6.33 4.76 -4.44
CA ALA A 28 -5.23 5.01 -5.36
C ALA A 28 -3.86 4.98 -4.66
N MET A 29 -3.76 5.62 -3.49
CA MET A 29 -2.57 5.61 -2.64
C MET A 29 -2.21 4.18 -2.20
N GLY A 30 -3.21 3.40 -1.79
CA GLY A 30 -3.00 2.01 -1.41
C GLY A 30 -2.51 1.14 -2.57
N GLY A 31 -3.08 1.33 -3.76
CA GLY A 31 -2.60 0.65 -4.97
C GLY A 31 -1.14 0.99 -5.27
N ALA A 32 -0.75 2.26 -5.10
CA ALA A 32 0.64 2.69 -5.24
C ALA A 32 1.56 2.06 -4.17
N LEU A 33 1.16 2.02 -2.89
CA LEU A 33 1.91 1.36 -1.82
C LEU A 33 2.19 -0.12 -2.15
N VAL A 34 1.15 -0.85 -2.58
CA VAL A 34 1.29 -2.25 -2.97
C VAL A 34 2.26 -2.40 -4.15
N ALA A 35 2.15 -1.55 -5.17
CA ALA A 35 3.04 -1.60 -6.33
C ALA A 35 4.50 -1.30 -5.96
N MET A 36 4.75 -0.33 -5.10
CA MET A 36 6.09 0.03 -4.62
C MET A 36 6.67 -1.07 -3.71
N GLY A 37 5.89 -1.57 -2.75
CA GLY A 37 6.33 -2.59 -1.79
C GLY A 37 6.57 -3.98 -2.40
N LYS A 38 6.10 -4.25 -3.63
CA LYS A 38 6.41 -5.49 -4.36
C LYS A 38 7.79 -5.51 -5.03
N ARG A 39 8.49 -4.38 -5.06
CA ARG A 39 9.77 -4.23 -5.79
C ARG A 39 10.92 -4.92 -5.08
N ASN A 40 11.14 -4.62 -3.80
CA ASN A 40 12.20 -5.20 -2.98
C ASN A 40 11.82 -5.19 -1.48
N ALA A 41 12.63 -5.86 -0.65
CA ALA A 41 12.36 -6.02 0.78
C ALA A 41 12.32 -4.69 1.56
N THR A 42 13.20 -3.74 1.24
CA THR A 42 13.25 -2.45 1.96
C THR A 42 12.03 -1.59 1.67
N LEU A 43 11.61 -1.53 0.41
CA LEU A 43 10.37 -0.86 0.01
C LEU A 43 9.14 -1.59 0.54
N ASN A 44 9.18 -2.93 0.64
CA ASN A 44 8.10 -3.71 1.24
C ASN A 44 7.87 -3.31 2.70
N ALA A 45 8.92 -3.30 3.52
CA ALA A 45 8.83 -2.93 4.93
C ALA A 45 8.27 -1.52 5.12
N ALA A 46 8.79 -0.54 4.36
CA ALA A 46 8.31 0.83 4.44
C ALA A 46 6.84 0.99 3.98
N ALA A 47 6.45 0.31 2.88
CA ALA A 47 5.08 0.35 2.41
C ALA A 47 4.11 -0.37 3.37
N LEU A 48 4.57 -1.46 4.01
CA LEU A 48 3.79 -2.23 4.96
C LEU A 48 3.46 -1.41 6.21
N GLU A 49 4.43 -0.64 6.70
CA GLU A 49 4.24 0.24 7.85
C GLU A 49 3.11 1.27 7.57
N VAL A 50 3.15 1.93 6.41
CA VAL A 50 2.10 2.88 6.01
C VAL A 50 0.76 2.18 5.75
N ALA A 51 0.78 0.98 5.15
CA ALA A 51 -0.44 0.20 4.92
C ALA A 51 -1.14 -0.19 6.24
N GLN A 52 -0.37 -0.49 7.29
CA GLN A 52 -0.88 -0.77 8.63
C GLN A 52 -1.51 0.49 9.27
N GLU A 53 -0.90 1.67 9.07
CA GLU A 53 -1.45 2.95 9.54
C GLU A 53 -2.73 3.35 8.81
N MET A 54 -2.79 3.12 7.49
CA MET A 54 -3.95 3.43 6.66
C MET A 54 -5.14 2.51 6.97
N GLY A 55 -4.89 1.23 7.24
CA GLY A 55 -5.92 0.21 7.39
C GLY A 55 -6.67 -0.09 6.08
N PRO A 56 -7.63 -1.03 6.09
CA PRO A 56 -8.42 -1.37 4.90
C PRO A 56 -9.26 -0.18 4.43
N VAL A 57 -9.26 0.08 3.12
CA VAL A 57 -10.01 1.21 2.54
C VAL A 57 -11.36 0.72 1.99
N PRO A 58 -12.50 1.28 2.44
CA PRO A 58 -13.81 0.92 1.90
C PRO A 58 -13.91 1.21 0.41
N VAL A 59 -14.49 0.27 -0.34
CA VAL A 59 -14.78 0.44 -1.78
C VAL A 59 -16.28 0.74 -1.92
N GLU A 60 -16.60 2.01 -2.13
CA GLU A 60 -17.98 2.47 -2.33
C GLU A 60 -18.35 2.36 -3.82
N SER A 61 -18.63 1.14 -4.29
CA SER A 61 -18.95 0.88 -5.70
C SER A 61 -20.44 0.94 -6.05
N GLY A 62 -21.32 1.22 -5.08
CA GLY A 62 -22.79 1.29 -5.29
C GLY A 62 -23.44 -0.06 -5.65
N VAL A 63 -22.65 -1.13 -5.76
CA VAL A 63 -23.07 -2.52 -5.98
C VAL A 63 -22.54 -3.32 -4.79
N SER A 64 -23.45 -4.07 -4.15
CA SER A 64 -23.27 -4.71 -2.83
C SER A 64 -21.95 -5.46 -2.62
N ASP A 65 -21.43 -5.36 -1.40
CA ASP A 65 -20.42 -6.20 -0.73
C ASP A 65 -19.07 -6.39 -1.45
N CYS A 66 -18.50 -5.31 -1.99
CA CYS A 66 -17.08 -5.34 -2.37
C CYS A 66 -16.22 -5.32 -1.10
N GLU A 67 -15.32 -6.29 -0.95
CA GLU A 67 -14.39 -6.34 0.19
C GLU A 67 -13.56 -5.04 0.25
N PRO A 68 -13.35 -4.46 1.45
CA PRO A 68 -12.43 -3.35 1.62
C PRO A 68 -11.04 -3.71 1.07
N PHE A 69 -10.37 -2.73 0.47
CA PHE A 69 -9.04 -2.95 -0.07
C PHE A 69 -8.01 -3.07 1.06
N ASP A 70 -7.60 -4.30 1.34
CA ASP A 70 -6.60 -4.63 2.36
C ASP A 70 -5.19 -4.69 1.74
N MET A 71 -4.46 -3.57 1.85
CA MET A 71 -3.08 -3.44 1.39
C MET A 71 -2.11 -4.36 2.14
N VAL A 72 -2.35 -4.61 3.43
CA VAL A 72 -1.50 -5.45 4.28
C VAL A 72 -1.53 -6.88 3.74
N LYS A 73 -2.72 -7.42 3.45
CA LYS A 73 -2.90 -8.74 2.82
C LYS A 73 -2.08 -8.90 1.53
N HIS A 74 -1.98 -7.84 0.73
CA HIS A 74 -1.19 -7.87 -0.50
C HIS A 74 0.32 -7.80 -0.26
N LEU A 75 0.76 -6.99 0.72
CA LEU A 75 2.17 -6.80 1.04
C LEU A 75 2.77 -7.95 1.85
N THR A 76 1.94 -8.72 2.56
CA THR A 76 2.34 -9.90 3.35
C THR A 76 1.93 -11.23 2.69
N SER A 77 1.66 -11.23 1.38
CA SER A 77 1.34 -12.47 0.66
C SER A 77 2.50 -13.46 0.71
N ASP A 78 2.20 -14.76 0.70
CA ASP A 78 3.21 -15.82 0.82
C ASP A 78 4.29 -15.72 -0.27
N TYR A 79 3.90 -15.31 -1.48
CA TYR A 79 4.82 -15.04 -2.57
C TYR A 79 5.85 -13.95 -2.22
N LEU A 80 5.43 -12.85 -1.57
CA LEU A 80 6.35 -11.78 -1.19
C LEU A 80 7.21 -12.17 0.00
N LYS A 81 6.66 -12.92 0.96
CA LYS A 81 7.42 -13.50 2.06
C LYS A 81 8.54 -14.40 1.56
N GLU A 82 8.23 -15.29 0.63
CA GLU A 82 9.23 -16.15 -0.02
C GLU A 82 10.25 -15.33 -0.81
N LYS A 83 9.78 -14.38 -1.64
CA LYS A 83 10.63 -13.53 -2.48
C LYS A 83 11.62 -12.69 -1.66
N PHE A 84 11.21 -12.21 -0.48
CA PHE A 84 12.00 -11.31 0.36
C PHE A 84 12.67 -12.00 1.55
N GLY A 85 12.38 -13.28 1.80
CA GLY A 85 12.96 -14.04 2.89
C GLY A 85 12.48 -13.60 4.27
N THR A 86 11.20 -13.23 4.39
CA THR A 86 10.57 -12.70 5.63
C THR A 86 9.47 -13.61 6.16
#